data_AF-Q86ES2-F1
#
_entry.id   AF-Q86ES2-F1
#
_cell.length_a   1.000
_cell.length_b   1.000
_cell.length_c   1.000
_cell.angle_alpha   90.00
_cell.angle_beta   90.00
_cell.angle_gamma   90.00
#
_symmetry.space_group_name_H-M   'P 1'
#
loop_
_entity.id
_entity.type
_entity.pdbx_description
1 polymer ?
#
loop_
_entity_poly.entity_id
_entity_poly.type
_entity_poly.pdbx_seq_one_letter_code
_entity_poly.pdbx_strand_id
1 'polypeptide(L)'
;MNILQLVKQMDALSPRIQALLKESNRFKSNEGKNNESQFSRESLKARLSDLEFRVTQNKETEKAFSGKYVNEKSPGIYKCVVCSSKLFSSEAKFFCSCGWPAFNSPIEYNCLVASIDLSSGDVRVEVSCKRCNAHLGHVFDDGPDPTGLRYCINSCALVLDPKVGSSLDLNMPTT
;
A
#
# COMPACT_ATOMS: atom_id res chain seq x y z
N MET A 1 16.57 -3.28 20.93
CA MET A 1 15.48 -4.10 21.53
C MET A 1 16.04 -5.47 21.87
N ASN A 2 15.73 -6.04 23.04
CA ASN A 2 16.15 -7.41 23.37
C ASN A 2 15.15 -8.44 22.83
N ILE A 3 15.56 -9.71 22.73
CA ILE A 3 14.74 -10.78 22.14
C ILE A 3 13.41 -10.95 22.87
N LEU A 4 13.41 -10.87 24.21
CA LEU A 4 12.21 -11.02 25.01
C LEU A 4 11.17 -9.91 24.75
N GLN A 5 11.64 -8.67 24.58
CA GLN A 5 10.79 -7.53 24.25
C GLN A 5 10.19 -7.65 22.85
N LEU A 6 10.98 -8.13 21.88
CA LEU A 6 10.50 -8.39 20.53
C LEU A 6 9.40 -9.46 20.51
N VAL A 7 9.61 -10.58 21.21
CA VAL A 7 8.60 -11.65 21.30
C VAL A 7 7.30 -11.12 21.91
N LYS A 8 7.38 -10.35 23.00
CA LYS A 8 6.20 -9.72 23.61
C LYS A 8 5.46 -8.79 22.64
N GLN A 9 6.17 -7.99 21.86
CA GLN A 9 5.56 -7.11 20.87
C GLN A 9 4.92 -7.90 19.71
N MET A 10 5.54 -9.01 19.29
CA MET A 10 4.97 -9.89 18.27
C MET A 10 3.70 -10.60 18.75
N ASP A 11 3.71 -11.09 20.00
CA ASP A 11 2.54 -11.72 20.63
C ASP A 11 1.38 -10.73 20.85
N ALA A 12 1.70 -9.43 20.97
CA ALA A 12 0.72 -8.36 21.10
C ALA A 12 0.07 -7.95 19.77
N LEU A 13 0.54 -8.44 18.62
CA LEU A 13 -0.12 -8.20 17.33
C LEU A 13 -1.51 -8.83 17.33
N SER A 14 -2.52 -8.13 16.83
CA SER A 14 -3.87 -8.70 16.79
C SER A 14 -3.98 -9.93 15.88
N PRO A 15 -4.99 -10.79 16.10
CA PRO A 15 -5.22 -11.96 15.27
C PRO A 15 -5.34 -11.65 13.77
N ARG A 16 -5.88 -10.46 13.42
CA ARG A 16 -6.01 -10.00 12.03
C ARG A 16 -4.64 -9.79 11.37
N ILE A 17 -3.74 -9.11 12.08
CA ILE A 17 -2.39 -8.85 11.61
C ILE A 17 -1.57 -10.15 11.54
N GLN A 18 -1.70 -11.02 12.55
CA GLN A 18 -1.04 -12.33 12.56
C GLN A 18 -1.51 -13.20 11.37
N ALA A 19 -2.81 -13.19 11.06
CA ALA A 19 -3.36 -13.89 9.90
C ALA A 19 -2.75 -13.35 8.59
N LEU A 20 -2.73 -12.03 8.40
CA LEU A 20 -2.16 -11.39 7.21
C LEU A 20 -0.67 -11.74 7.00
N LEU A 21 0.11 -11.77 8.08
CA LEU A 21 1.52 -12.18 8.06
C LEU A 21 1.68 -13.65 7.67
N LYS A 22 0.86 -14.54 8.25
CA LYS A 22 0.89 -15.98 7.95
C LYS A 22 0.57 -16.26 6.49
N GLU A 23 -0.42 -15.54 5.94
CA GLU A 23 -0.84 -15.66 4.55
C GLU A 23 0.24 -15.15 3.59
N SER A 24 0.84 -13.99 3.91
CA SER A 24 1.97 -13.43 3.17
C SER A 24 3.17 -14.37 3.13
N ASN A 25 3.47 -15.04 4.25
CA ASN A 25 4.53 -16.06 4.31
C ASN A 25 4.20 -17.28 3.46
N ARG A 26 2.96 -17.76 3.47
CA ARG A 26 2.52 -18.87 2.61
C ARG A 26 2.70 -18.56 1.12
N PHE A 27 2.40 -17.34 0.70
CA PHE A 27 2.63 -16.92 -0.69
C PHE A 27 4.11 -16.89 -1.06
N LYS A 28 4.98 -16.38 -0.17
CA LYS A 28 6.44 -16.39 -0.36
C LYS A 28 7.02 -17.80 -0.45
N SER A 29 6.45 -18.78 0.24
CA SER A 29 6.90 -20.17 0.18
C SER A 29 6.53 -20.86 -1.14
N ASN A 30 5.42 -20.47 -1.76
CA ASN A 30 4.89 -21.10 -2.98
C ASN A 30 5.46 -20.51 -4.27
N GLU A 31 5.91 -19.25 -4.24
CA GLU A 31 6.66 -18.65 -5.35
C GLU A 31 8.15 -18.98 -5.17
N GLY A 32 8.70 -19.85 -6.02
CA GLY A 32 10.13 -20.19 -6.01
C GLY A 32 11.03 -18.94 -6.01
N LYS A 33 12.28 -19.08 -5.54
CA LYS A 33 13.27 -18.02 -5.20
C LYS A 33 13.73 -17.08 -6.35
N ASN A 34 12.88 -16.75 -7.32
CA ASN A 34 13.18 -15.84 -8.43
C ASN A 34 12.31 -14.57 -8.37
N ASN A 35 12.25 -13.91 -7.21
CA ASN A 35 11.63 -12.58 -7.08
C ASN A 35 12.72 -11.49 -7.11
N GLU A 36 13.53 -11.51 -8.16
CA GLU A 36 14.35 -10.35 -8.50
C GLU A 36 13.42 -9.30 -9.11
N SER A 37 13.50 -8.05 -8.64
CA SER A 37 12.69 -6.96 -9.21
C SER A 37 12.88 -6.96 -10.72
N GLN A 38 11.79 -7.08 -11.46
CA GLN A 38 11.80 -7.03 -12.93
C GLN A 38 12.49 -5.75 -13.46
N PHE A 39 12.62 -4.73 -12.63
CA PHE A 39 13.21 -3.44 -12.94
C PHE A 39 14.56 -3.26 -12.25
N SER A 40 15.59 -2.85 -13.00
CA SER A 40 16.88 -2.45 -12.45
C SER A 40 16.77 -1.11 -11.70
N ARG A 41 17.65 -0.89 -10.71
CA ARG A 41 17.63 0.38 -9.94
C ARG A 41 17.91 1.58 -10.83
N GLU A 42 18.74 1.44 -11.86
CA GLU A 42 19.08 2.47 -12.84
C GLU A 42 17.83 2.87 -13.63
N SER A 43 17.06 1.87 -14.12
CA SER A 43 15.81 2.12 -14.84
C SER A 43 14.76 2.82 -13.97
N LEU A 44 14.72 2.46 -12.68
CA LEU A 44 13.82 3.07 -11.71
C LEU A 44 14.21 4.51 -11.40
N LYS A 45 15.49 4.81 -11.21
CA LYS A 45 15.98 6.20 -11.02
C LYS A 45 15.70 7.10 -12.23
N ALA A 46 15.69 6.55 -13.44
CA ALA A 46 15.41 7.32 -14.65
C ALA A 46 13.92 7.65 -14.84
N ARG A 47 13.01 6.81 -14.30
CA ARG A 47 11.55 6.94 -14.50
C ARG A 47 10.81 7.53 -13.30
N LEU A 48 11.29 7.29 -12.08
CA LEU A 48 10.66 7.75 -10.85
C LEU A 48 11.28 9.07 -10.41
N SER A 49 10.49 9.92 -9.76
CA SER A 49 11.05 11.04 -8.99
C SER A 49 11.89 10.53 -7.83
N ASP A 50 12.76 11.38 -7.30
CA ASP A 50 13.61 11.05 -6.16
C ASP A 50 12.81 10.53 -4.96
N LEU A 51 11.69 11.17 -4.64
CA LEU A 51 10.84 10.76 -3.52
C LEU A 51 10.18 9.39 -3.78
N GLU A 52 9.63 9.18 -4.98
CA GLU A 52 9.03 7.89 -5.36
C GLU A 52 10.07 6.76 -5.30
N PHE A 53 11.30 7.02 -5.77
CA PHE A 53 12.39 6.06 -5.69
C PHE A 53 12.76 5.75 -4.24
N ARG A 54 13.00 6.78 -3.42
CA ARG A 54 13.40 6.58 -2.03
C ARG A 54 12.33 5.86 -1.21
N VAL A 55 11.06 6.23 -1.37
CA VAL A 55 9.97 5.54 -0.68
C VAL A 55 9.85 4.10 -1.16
N THR A 56 9.72 3.87 -2.47
CA THR A 56 9.42 2.52 -2.99
C THR A 56 10.59 1.56 -2.92
N GLN A 57 11.84 2.04 -3.03
CA GLN A 57 13.04 1.20 -3.13
C GLN A 57 13.91 1.21 -1.88
N ASN A 58 13.82 2.26 -1.04
CA ASN A 58 14.62 2.39 0.19
C ASN A 58 13.76 2.42 1.46
N LYS A 59 12.45 2.16 1.34
CA LYS A 59 11.50 2.11 2.46
C LYS A 59 11.43 3.41 3.27
N GLU A 60 11.70 4.54 2.62
CA GLU A 60 11.43 5.84 3.23
C GLU A 60 9.92 6.07 3.35
N THR A 61 9.55 7.07 4.14
CA THR A 61 8.16 7.50 4.31
C THR A 61 8.05 8.96 3.90
N GLU A 62 7.07 9.30 3.07
CA GLU A 62 6.78 10.68 2.71
C GLU A 62 6.34 11.48 3.95
N LYS A 63 6.52 12.80 3.93
CA LYS A 63 6.10 13.64 5.06
C LYS A 63 4.57 13.59 5.21
N ALA A 64 4.09 13.54 6.45
CA ALA A 64 2.67 13.60 6.73
C ALA A 64 2.02 14.84 6.07
N PHE A 65 0.84 14.64 5.48
CA PHE A 65 0.01 15.63 4.80
C PHE A 65 0.60 16.22 3.50
N SER A 66 1.78 15.79 3.03
CA SER A 66 2.37 16.30 1.79
C SER A 66 1.96 15.53 0.53
N GLY A 67 1.38 14.34 0.69
CA GLY A 67 1.04 13.45 -0.42
C GLY A 67 -0.15 13.94 -1.25
N LYS A 68 -0.05 13.83 -2.58
CA LYS A 68 -1.12 14.21 -3.53
C LYS A 68 -2.48 13.55 -3.26
N TYR A 69 -2.48 12.32 -2.73
CA TYR A 69 -3.70 11.53 -2.54
C TYR A 69 -4.22 11.49 -1.10
N VAL A 70 -3.66 12.30 -0.19
CA VAL A 70 -4.15 12.37 1.21
C VAL A 70 -5.64 12.70 1.20
N ASN A 71 -6.01 13.80 0.54
CA ASN A 71 -7.40 14.29 0.46
C ASN A 71 -8.11 13.96 -0.86
N GLU A 72 -7.50 13.18 -1.74
CA GLU A 72 -8.10 12.79 -3.02
C GLU A 72 -9.33 11.90 -2.81
N LYS A 73 -10.40 12.18 -3.57
CA LYS A 73 -11.70 11.49 -3.50
C LYS A 73 -12.21 11.05 -4.87
N SER A 74 -11.46 11.33 -5.94
CA SER A 74 -11.83 10.96 -7.29
C SER A 74 -12.01 9.44 -7.41
N PRO A 75 -13.09 8.98 -8.07
CA PRO A 75 -13.32 7.55 -8.26
C PRO A 75 -12.25 6.98 -9.19
N GLY A 76 -11.74 5.80 -8.87
CA GLY A 76 -10.71 5.15 -9.68
C GLY A 76 -9.95 4.06 -8.95
N ILE A 77 -8.90 3.57 -9.60
CA ILE A 77 -8.04 2.52 -9.07
C ILE A 77 -6.66 3.08 -8.78
N TYR A 78 -6.19 2.91 -7.55
CA TYR A 78 -4.82 3.22 -7.17
C TYR A 78 -3.92 2.05 -7.56
N LYS A 79 -2.95 2.34 -8.42
CA LYS A 79 -1.96 1.41 -8.94
C LYS A 79 -0.59 1.68 -8.33
N CYS A 80 0.24 0.64 -8.26
CA CYS A 80 1.64 0.75 -7.90
C CYS A 80 2.37 1.67 -8.89
N VAL A 81 3.05 2.72 -8.41
CA VAL A 81 3.83 3.64 -9.27
C VAL A 81 4.94 2.92 -10.05
N VAL A 82 5.46 1.81 -9.52
CA VAL A 82 6.57 1.05 -10.12
C VAL A 82 6.09 0.13 -11.24
N CYS A 83 5.14 -0.76 -10.95
CA CYS A 83 4.75 -1.83 -11.87
C CYS A 83 3.33 -1.72 -12.44
N SER A 84 2.60 -0.65 -12.08
CA SER A 84 1.21 -0.41 -12.49
C SER A 84 0.19 -1.48 -12.06
N SER A 85 0.56 -2.42 -11.17
CA SER A 85 -0.40 -3.36 -10.58
C SER A 85 -1.49 -2.62 -9.82
N LYS A 86 -2.74 -3.06 -9.95
CA LYS A 86 -3.87 -2.51 -9.19
C LYS A 86 -3.70 -2.91 -7.71
N LEU A 87 -3.82 -1.95 -6.81
CA LEU A 87 -3.60 -2.17 -5.38
C LEU A 87 -4.83 -1.85 -4.53
N PHE A 88 -5.47 -0.71 -4.79
CA PHE A 88 -6.62 -0.26 -3.99
C PHE A 88 -7.70 0.35 -4.89
N SER A 89 -8.96 0.19 -4.48
CA SER A 89 -10.10 0.93 -5.04
C SER A 89 -10.29 2.23 -4.27
N SER A 90 -10.72 3.30 -4.95
CA SER A 90 -11.22 4.52 -4.30
C SER A 90 -12.37 4.25 -3.32
N GLU A 91 -13.16 3.20 -3.54
CA GLU A 91 -14.27 2.81 -2.66
C GLU A 91 -13.79 2.30 -1.28
N ALA A 92 -12.57 1.73 -1.23
CA ALA A 92 -11.94 1.30 0.01
C ALA A 92 -11.22 2.45 0.73
N LYS A 93 -11.05 3.62 0.08
CA LYS A 93 -10.38 4.78 0.66
C LYS A 93 -11.29 5.45 1.66
N PHE A 94 -10.75 5.80 2.83
CA PHE A 94 -11.48 6.53 3.86
C PHE A 94 -10.66 7.70 4.41
N PHE A 95 -11.33 8.63 5.07
CA PHE A 95 -10.65 9.74 5.73
C PHE A 95 -9.97 9.27 7.00
N CYS A 96 -8.67 9.55 7.13
CA CYS A 96 -7.90 9.31 8.33
C CYS A 96 -7.02 10.53 8.60
N SER A 97 -6.99 11.00 9.84
CA SER A 97 -6.14 12.12 10.26
C SER A 97 -4.67 11.73 10.42
N CYS A 98 -4.27 10.53 9.98
CA CYS A 98 -2.87 10.06 10.09
C CYS A 98 -1.92 10.83 9.17
N GLY A 99 -2.41 11.52 8.14
CA GLY A 99 -1.58 12.31 7.22
C GLY A 99 -1.11 11.58 5.97
N TRP A 100 -1.55 10.34 5.76
CA TRP A 100 -1.32 9.58 4.53
C TRP A 100 -2.64 9.00 4.01
N PRO A 101 -2.75 8.69 2.71
CA PRO A 101 -3.85 7.90 2.18
C PRO A 101 -4.12 6.63 3.00
N ALA A 102 -5.39 6.43 3.38
CA ALA A 102 -5.83 5.28 4.16
C ALA A 102 -6.89 4.48 3.40
N PHE A 103 -6.71 3.16 3.37
CA PHE A 103 -7.64 2.22 2.74
C PHE A 103 -8.02 1.12 3.73
N ASN A 104 -9.25 0.61 3.69
CA ASN A 104 -9.68 -0.45 4.59
C ASN A 104 -9.35 -1.87 4.06
N SER A 105 -9.12 -1.99 2.76
CA SER A 105 -8.88 -3.26 2.08
C SER A 105 -8.13 -3.07 0.75
N PRO A 106 -7.29 -4.04 0.35
CA PRO A 106 -6.74 -4.07 -1.00
C PRO A 106 -7.82 -4.44 -2.02
N ILE A 107 -7.58 -4.13 -3.30
CA ILE A 107 -8.50 -4.49 -4.39
C ILE A 107 -8.61 -6.01 -4.57
N GLU A 108 -7.49 -6.71 -4.35
CA GLU A 108 -7.39 -8.16 -4.36
C GLU A 108 -6.56 -8.59 -3.17
N TYR A 109 -6.99 -9.66 -2.50
CA TYR A 109 -6.34 -10.14 -1.28
C TYR A 109 -4.85 -10.50 -1.47
N ASN A 110 -4.44 -10.88 -2.69
CA ASN A 110 -3.07 -11.31 -3.00
C ASN A 110 -2.22 -10.24 -3.71
N CYS A 111 -2.67 -8.98 -3.83
CA CYS A 111 -1.87 -7.97 -4.53
C CYS A 111 -0.78 -7.33 -3.64
N LEU A 112 -0.84 -7.57 -2.32
CA LEU A 112 0.07 -7.05 -1.32
C LEU A 112 0.81 -8.17 -0.58
N VAL A 113 1.96 -7.84 -0.01
CA VAL A 113 2.73 -8.70 0.89
C VAL A 113 2.95 -7.96 2.20
N ALA A 114 2.56 -8.58 3.31
CA ALA A 114 2.85 -8.08 4.64
C ALA A 114 4.16 -8.66 5.19
N SER A 115 4.94 -7.84 5.89
CA SER A 115 6.15 -8.27 6.61
C SER A 115 6.40 -7.45 7.86
N ILE A 116 7.06 -8.06 8.84
CA ILE A 116 7.49 -7.37 10.05
C ILE A 116 8.55 -6.31 9.70
N ASP A 117 8.36 -5.10 10.19
CA ASP A 117 9.28 -3.99 10.13
C ASP A 117 9.69 -3.57 11.55
N LEU A 118 11.00 -3.56 11.81
CA LEU A 118 11.62 -3.22 13.09
C LEU A 118 12.43 -1.91 13.03
N SER A 119 12.41 -1.21 11.90
CA SER A 119 13.26 -0.04 11.65
C SER A 119 13.00 1.14 12.61
N SER A 120 11.79 1.26 13.15
CA SER A 120 11.42 2.34 14.07
C SER A 120 11.58 2.00 15.56
N GLY A 121 12.14 0.83 15.89
CA GLY A 121 12.29 0.37 17.28
C GLY A 121 11.06 -0.34 17.87
N ASP A 122 9.91 -0.26 17.20
CA ASP A 122 8.67 -0.98 17.52
C ASP A 122 8.31 -1.93 16.37
N VAL A 123 7.63 -3.03 16.70
CA VAL A 123 7.07 -3.96 15.70
C VAL A 123 5.93 -3.27 14.93
N ARG A 124 6.17 -3.02 13.65
CA ARG A 124 5.14 -2.61 12.68
C ARG A 124 5.00 -3.67 11.59
N VAL A 125 3.92 -3.58 10.82
CA VAL A 125 3.72 -4.45 9.65
C VAL A 125 3.76 -3.62 8.38
N GLU A 126 4.86 -3.76 7.66
CA GLU A 126 5.05 -3.19 6.34
C GLU A 126 4.14 -3.90 5.33
N VAL A 127 3.64 -3.14 4.36
CA VAL A 127 3.01 -3.67 3.15
C VAL A 127 3.81 -3.26 1.90
N SER A 128 4.11 -4.24 1.06
CA SER A 128 4.76 -4.04 -0.25
C SER A 128 3.91 -4.59 -1.38
N CYS A 129 4.14 -4.08 -2.59
CA CYS A 129 3.49 -4.58 -3.80
C CYS A 129 4.00 -5.99 -4.10
N LYS A 130 3.10 -6.98 -4.18
CA LYS A 130 3.50 -8.37 -4.43
C LYS A 130 4.31 -8.54 -5.72
N ARG A 131 3.90 -7.88 -6.81
CA ARG A 131 4.50 -8.05 -8.15
C ARG A 131 5.95 -7.56 -8.28
N CYS A 132 6.33 -6.49 -7.57
CA CYS A 132 7.64 -5.84 -7.77
C CYS A 132 8.38 -5.53 -6.48
N ASN A 133 7.82 -5.94 -5.34
CA ASN A 133 8.34 -5.70 -4.00
C ASN A 133 8.55 -4.22 -3.61
N ALA A 134 7.95 -3.28 -4.37
CA ALA A 134 7.97 -1.86 -4.03
C ALA A 134 7.31 -1.64 -2.65
N HIS A 135 8.01 -0.92 -1.77
CA HIS A 135 7.46 -0.49 -0.50
C HIS A 135 6.29 0.48 -0.71
N LEU A 136 5.19 0.27 0.02
CA LEU A 136 3.99 1.08 -0.08
C LEU A 136 3.72 1.85 1.22
N GLY A 137 3.86 1.17 2.36
CA GLY A 137 3.60 1.75 3.69
C GLY A 137 3.40 0.67 4.73
N HIS A 138 2.42 0.84 5.60
CA HIS A 138 2.14 -0.07 6.70
C HIS A 138 0.64 -0.38 6.85
N VAL A 139 0.34 -1.49 7.52
CA VAL A 139 -1.01 -1.88 7.89
C VAL A 139 -1.17 -1.93 9.41
N PHE A 140 -2.29 -1.42 9.88
CA PHE A 140 -2.67 -1.35 11.29
C PHE A 140 -4.07 -1.97 11.48
N ASP A 141 -4.42 -2.33 12.72
CA ASP A 141 -5.69 -2.97 13.11
C ASP A 141 -6.69 -2.01 13.76
N ASP A 142 -6.52 -0.71 13.49
CA ASP A 142 -7.36 0.40 13.93
C ASP A 142 -8.23 0.96 12.79
N GLY A 143 -8.50 0.13 11.77
CA GLY A 143 -9.32 0.51 10.62
C GLY A 143 -10.82 0.40 10.88
N PRO A 144 -11.65 0.94 9.97
CA PRO A 144 -13.10 0.78 10.04
C PRO A 144 -13.53 -0.64 9.67
N ASP A 145 -14.77 -0.97 10.01
CA ASP A 145 -15.46 -2.17 9.51
C ASP A 145 -15.54 -2.18 7.98
N PRO A 146 -15.67 -3.38 7.35
CA PRO A 146 -15.78 -4.70 7.97
C PRO A 146 -14.43 -5.37 8.27
N THR A 147 -13.32 -4.86 7.72
CA THR A 147 -12.01 -5.50 7.87
C THR A 147 -11.36 -5.20 9.22
N GLY A 148 -11.63 -4.01 9.78
CA GLY A 148 -10.91 -3.49 10.93
C GLY A 148 -9.44 -3.18 10.64
N LEU A 149 -9.04 -3.16 9.37
CA LEU A 149 -7.66 -2.91 8.94
C LEU A 149 -7.54 -1.54 8.31
N ARG A 150 -6.42 -0.87 8.58
CA ARG A 150 -6.05 0.40 7.95
C ARG A 150 -4.72 0.24 7.24
N TYR A 151 -4.79 0.24 5.91
CA TYR A 151 -3.63 0.33 5.04
C TYR A 151 -3.25 1.80 4.89
N CYS A 152 -2.19 2.20 5.58
CA CYS A 152 -1.63 3.55 5.59
C CYS A 152 -0.51 3.62 4.55
N ILE A 153 -0.78 4.24 3.41
CA ILE A 153 0.05 4.10 2.21
C ILE A 153 0.62 5.45 1.79
N ASN A 154 1.91 5.47 1.45
CA ASN A 154 2.54 6.66 0.87
C ASN A 154 1.87 7.02 -0.45
N SER A 155 1.46 8.27 -0.60
CA SER A 155 0.87 8.77 -1.83
C SER A 155 1.82 8.68 -3.02
N CYS A 156 3.12 8.90 -2.82
CA CYS A 156 4.12 8.76 -3.89
C CYS A 156 4.33 7.30 -4.31
N ALA A 157 3.89 6.31 -3.53
CA ALA A 157 3.94 4.91 -3.98
C ALA A 157 2.79 4.54 -4.94
N LEU A 158 1.86 5.48 -5.18
CA LEU A 158 0.63 5.25 -5.92
C LEU A 158 0.50 6.15 -7.16
N VAL A 159 -0.26 5.65 -8.14
CA VAL A 159 -0.83 6.42 -9.26
C VAL A 159 -2.32 6.11 -9.32
N LEU A 160 -3.16 7.14 -9.31
CA LEU A 160 -4.60 6.98 -9.49
C LEU A 160 -4.89 6.90 -10.99
N ASP A 161 -5.60 5.84 -11.38
CA ASP A 161 -6.24 5.71 -12.68
C ASP A 161 -7.73 6.07 -12.52
N PRO A 162 -8.15 7.30 -12.89
CA PRO A 162 -9.51 7.75 -12.67
C PRO A 162 -10.51 6.89 -13.45
N LYS A 163 -11.66 6.59 -12.84
CA LYS A 163 -12.78 6.01 -13.57
C LYS A 163 -13.31 7.07 -14.51
N VAL A 164 -13.03 6.96 -15.80
CA VAL A 164 -13.63 7.82 -16.83
C VAL A 164 -15.13 7.56 -16.78
N GLY A 165 -15.89 8.54 -16.28
CA GLY A 165 -17.34 8.49 -16.39
C GLY A 165 -17.70 8.45 -17.86
N SER A 166 -18.57 7.52 -18.25
CA SER A 166 -19.24 7.57 -19.56
C SER A 166 -19.98 8.90 -19.66
N SER A 167 -19.35 9.89 -20.30
CA SER A 167 -20.01 11.11 -20.74
C SER A 167 -20.91 10.76 -21.94
N LEU A 168 -22.06 10.16 -21.66
CA LEU A 168 -23.23 10.19 -22.54
C LEU A 168 -24.25 11.04 -21.80
N ASP A 169 -24.22 12.35 -22.02
CA ASP A 169 -25.35 13.28 -21.88
C ASP A 169 -24.92 14.68 -22.34
N LEU A 170 -24.60 14.79 -23.63
CA LEU A 170 -24.63 16.05 -24.37
C LEU A 170 -25.29 15.75 -25.71
N ASN A 171 -26.62 15.74 -25.73
CA ASN A 171 -27.48 16.16 -26.86
C ASN A 171 -28.94 15.76 -26.59
N MET A 172 -29.65 16.56 -25.80
CA MET A 172 -31.11 16.69 -25.95
C MET A 172 -31.37 18.00 -26.71
N PRO A 173 -31.94 17.96 -27.92
CA PRO A 173 -32.37 19.17 -28.61
C PRO A 173 -33.58 19.75 -27.87
N THR A 174 -33.49 21.03 -27.51
CA THR A 174 -34.65 21.84 -27.12
C THR A 174 -35.61 21.92 -28.29
N THR A 175 -36.82 21.36 -28.10
CA THR A 175 -38.02 21.68 -28.90
C THR A 175 -38.50 23.09 -28.62
#